data_AF-A0A4R8TRB7-F1
#
_entry.id   AF-A0A4R8TRB7-F1
#
_cell.length_a   1.000
_cell.length_b   1.000
_cell.length_c   1.000
_cell.angle_alpha   90.00
_cell.angle_beta   90.00
_cell.angle_gamma   90.00
#
_symmetry.space_group_name_H-M   'P 1'
#
loop_
_entity.id
_entity.type
_entity.pdbx_description
1 polymer ?
#
loop_
_entity_poly.entity_id
_entity_poly.type
_entity_poly.pdbx_seq_one_letter_code
_entity_poly.pdbx_strand_id
1 'polypeptide(L)'
;MAATTDSPPYTGPSPRHMIDTHTLAREIINRHDDPCPILDADELDLLSNFVADPSGGNELLKARGLQVEPSKSGSLVAYVISVHGTDKAALTGAEIDALKEWFGTIGDNKSKAD
;
A
#
# COMPACT_ATOMS: atom_id res chain seq x y z
N MET A 1 33.07 -0.16 -7.58
CA MET A 1 31.73 0.33 -8.00
C MET A 1 30.74 -0.81 -7.76
N ALA A 2 29.52 -0.47 -7.31
CA ALA A 2 28.41 -1.33 -6.87
C ALA A 2 28.42 -1.75 -5.39
N ALA A 3 27.88 -0.88 -4.52
CA ALA A 3 27.21 -1.33 -3.31
C ALA A 3 25.86 -1.92 -3.76
N THR A 4 25.75 -3.25 -3.78
CA THR A 4 24.47 -3.93 -3.85
C THR A 4 23.78 -3.67 -2.53
N THR A 5 22.74 -2.85 -2.53
CA THR A 5 21.82 -2.68 -1.41
C THR A 5 21.17 -4.05 -1.13
N ASP A 6 21.78 -4.79 -0.21
CA ASP A 6 21.23 -5.99 0.42
C ASP A 6 20.14 -5.50 1.39
N SER A 7 18.98 -5.15 0.83
CA SER A 7 17.78 -4.92 1.64
C SER A 7 17.36 -6.29 2.19
N PRO A 8 17.29 -6.50 3.53
CA PRO A 8 16.89 -7.79 4.07
C PRO A 8 15.54 -8.23 3.51
N PRO A 9 15.36 -9.50 3.11
CA PRO A 9 14.09 -9.96 2.57
C PRO A 9 13.01 -9.75 3.62
N TYR A 10 11.84 -9.26 3.19
CA TYR A 10 10.69 -9.06 4.06
C TYR A 10 10.43 -10.33 4.92
N THR A 11 10.58 -10.22 6.24
CA THR A 11 10.47 -11.33 7.20
C THR A 11 9.09 -11.45 7.87
N GLY A 12 8.12 -10.62 7.48
CA GLY A 12 6.78 -10.66 8.06
C GLY A 12 5.83 -11.67 7.38
N PRO A 13 4.58 -11.77 7.86
CA PRO A 13 3.56 -12.65 7.30
C PRO A 13 3.30 -12.33 5.84
N SER A 14 2.95 -13.31 5.00
CA SER A 14 2.68 -13.00 3.58
C SER A 14 1.56 -11.95 3.44
N PRO A 15 1.59 -11.07 2.44
CA PRO A 15 0.56 -10.05 2.25
C PRO A 15 -0.87 -10.60 2.20
N ARG A 16 -1.06 -11.79 1.62
CA ARG A 16 -2.35 -12.50 1.67
C ARG A 16 -2.82 -12.79 3.10
N HIS A 17 -1.90 -13.17 3.98
CA HIS A 17 -2.21 -13.43 5.38
C HIS A 17 -2.60 -12.13 6.09
N MET A 18 -1.89 -11.02 5.84
CA MET A 18 -2.26 -9.71 6.39
C MET A 18 -3.62 -9.20 5.92
N ILE A 19 -3.96 -9.47 4.67
CA ILE A 19 -5.28 -9.18 4.10
C ILE A 19 -6.35 -10.02 4.80
N ASP A 20 -6.10 -11.32 4.98
CA ASP A 20 -7.00 -12.25 5.66
C ASP A 20 -7.19 -11.88 7.14
N THR A 21 -6.15 -11.40 7.80
CA THR A 21 -6.17 -10.97 9.21
C THR A 21 -6.59 -9.52 9.41
N HIS A 22 -6.84 -8.74 8.35
CA HIS A 22 -7.14 -7.31 8.42
C HIS A 22 -6.11 -6.50 9.22
N THR A 23 -4.83 -6.85 9.05
CA THR A 23 -3.70 -6.18 9.71
C THR A 23 -2.79 -5.48 8.72
N LEU A 24 -3.13 -5.47 7.42
CA LEU A 24 -2.27 -4.93 6.37
C LEU A 24 -2.01 -3.44 6.57
N ALA A 25 -3.06 -2.64 6.80
CA ALA A 25 -2.89 -1.20 7.04
C ALA A 25 -1.97 -0.91 8.22
N ARG A 26 -2.16 -1.63 9.33
CA ARG A 26 -1.38 -1.44 10.56
C ARG A 26 0.08 -1.84 10.37
N GLU A 27 0.34 -2.92 9.65
CA GLU A 27 1.69 -3.34 9.33
C GLU A 27 2.38 -2.34 8.38
N ILE A 28 1.67 -1.75 7.40
CA ILE A 28 2.21 -0.68 6.54
C ILE A 28 2.62 0.52 7.38
N ILE A 29 1.75 0.97 8.29
CA ILE A 29 2.02 2.10 9.19
C ILE A 29 3.21 1.78 10.10
N ASN A 30 3.23 0.60 10.73
CA ASN A 30 4.31 0.23 11.65
C ASN A 30 5.67 0.05 10.96
N ARG A 31 5.69 -0.43 9.72
CA ARG A 31 6.92 -0.76 8.99
C ARG A 31 7.35 0.29 7.97
N HIS A 32 6.65 1.43 7.88
CA HIS A 32 7.04 2.48 6.95
C HIS A 32 8.44 3.04 7.26
N ASP A 33 8.84 3.00 8.53
CA ASP A 33 10.11 3.56 9.05
C ASP A 33 11.21 2.49 9.10
N ASP A 34 10.83 1.23 8.87
CA ASP A 34 11.74 0.10 8.89
C ASP A 34 12.62 0.11 7.62
N PRO A 35 13.88 -0.34 7.70
CA PRO A 35 14.76 -0.42 6.53
C PRO A 35 14.22 -1.28 5.38
N CYS A 36 13.20 -2.12 5.65
CA CYS A 36 12.49 -2.91 4.66
C CYS A 36 10.97 -2.72 4.78
N PRO A 37 10.41 -1.67 4.18
CA PRO A 37 8.98 -1.44 4.17
C PRO A 37 8.26 -2.55 3.38
N ILE A 38 7.00 -2.80 3.73
CA ILE A 38 6.14 -3.80 3.05
C ILE A 38 5.83 -3.38 1.63
N LEU A 39 5.73 -2.08 1.43
CA LEU A 39 5.40 -1.43 0.18
C LEU A 39 6.58 -0.57 -0.24
N ASP A 40 6.92 -0.64 -1.52
CA ASP A 40 7.89 0.28 -2.12
C ASP A 40 7.32 1.70 -2.19
N ALA A 41 8.18 2.70 -2.39
CA ALA A 41 7.77 4.10 -2.51
C ALA A 41 6.70 4.32 -3.62
N ASP A 42 6.78 3.56 -4.72
CA ASP A 42 5.80 3.61 -5.81
C ASP A 42 4.43 3.06 -5.40
N GLU A 43 4.45 1.97 -4.63
CA GLU A 43 3.24 1.34 -4.09
C GLU A 43 2.60 2.19 -2.98
N LEU A 44 3.41 2.82 -2.12
CA LEU A 44 2.93 3.77 -1.12
C LEU A 44 2.24 4.97 -1.76
N ASP A 45 2.80 5.52 -2.84
CA ASP A 45 2.16 6.61 -3.58
C ASP A 45 0.83 6.16 -4.21
N LEU A 46 0.81 4.96 -4.81
CA LEU A 46 -0.42 4.38 -5.36
C LEU A 46 -1.48 4.19 -4.27
N LEU A 47 -1.08 3.68 -3.09
CA LEU A 47 -1.96 3.48 -1.96
C LEU A 47 -2.48 4.81 -1.43
N SER A 48 -1.63 5.84 -1.34
CA SER A 48 -2.01 7.19 -0.91
C SER A 48 -3.09 7.79 -1.81
N ASN A 49 -2.89 7.72 -3.12
CA ASN A 49 -3.89 8.19 -4.10
C ASN A 49 -5.19 7.39 -3.98
N PHE A 50 -5.09 6.07 -3.77
CA PHE A 50 -6.25 5.22 -3.61
C PHE A 50 -7.03 5.49 -2.32
N VAL A 51 -6.38 5.71 -1.17
CA VAL A 51 -7.12 6.03 0.06
C VAL A 51 -7.73 7.44 0.02
N ALA A 52 -7.15 8.33 -0.78
CA ALA A 52 -7.74 9.65 -1.05
C ALA A 52 -9.03 9.52 -1.88
N ASP A 53 -9.00 8.70 -2.94
CA ASP A 53 -10.16 8.39 -3.78
C ASP A 53 -10.32 6.86 -4.02
N PRO A 54 -10.96 6.14 -3.07
CA PRO A 54 -11.08 4.69 -3.15
C PRO A 54 -12.09 4.23 -4.21
N SER A 55 -12.96 5.14 -4.67
CA SER A 55 -13.90 4.88 -5.77
C SER A 55 -13.20 4.83 -7.13
N GLY A 56 -12.15 5.61 -7.34
CA GLY A 56 -11.37 5.68 -8.57
C GLY A 56 -10.21 4.69 -8.67
N GLY A 57 -10.08 3.74 -7.74
CA GLY A 57 -8.96 2.80 -7.71
C GLY A 57 -8.68 2.10 -9.05
N ASN A 58 -9.73 1.72 -9.77
CA ASN A 58 -9.60 1.10 -11.09
C ASN A 58 -8.97 2.03 -12.15
N GLU A 59 -9.28 3.32 -12.08
CA GLU A 59 -8.68 4.35 -12.94
C GLU A 59 -7.22 4.62 -12.55
N LEU A 60 -6.92 4.59 -11.25
CA LEU A 60 -5.55 4.66 -10.71
C LEU A 60 -4.65 3.55 -11.26
N LEU A 61 -5.13 2.30 -11.29
CA LEU A 61 -4.40 1.18 -11.88
C LEU A 61 -4.16 1.43 -13.38
N LYS A 62 -5.21 1.82 -14.11
CA LYS A 62 -5.09 2.14 -15.54
C LYS A 62 -4.11 3.28 -15.82
N ALA A 63 -4.13 4.33 -15.00
CA ALA A 63 -3.24 5.49 -15.14
C ALA A 63 -1.77 5.10 -14.98
N ARG A 64 -1.48 4.12 -14.11
CA ARG A 64 -0.14 3.55 -13.92
C ARG A 64 0.22 2.45 -14.93
N GLY A 65 -0.69 2.09 -15.84
CA GLY A 65 -0.50 0.96 -16.77
C GLY A 65 -0.55 -0.41 -16.07
N LEU A 66 -1.00 -0.46 -14.82
CA LEU A 66 -1.19 -1.69 -14.07
C LEU A 66 -2.49 -2.36 -14.49
N GLN A 67 -2.46 -3.68 -14.59
CA GLN A 67 -3.66 -4.42 -14.94
C GLN A 67 -4.61 -4.49 -13.75
N VAL A 68 -5.89 -4.36 -14.03
CA VAL A 68 -6.96 -4.55 -13.05
C VAL A 68 -7.01 -6.00 -12.58
N GLU A 69 -6.40 -6.92 -13.31
CA GLU A 69 -6.36 -8.33 -12.93
C GLU A 69 -5.43 -8.56 -11.72
N PRO A 70 -5.97 -8.98 -10.57
CA PRO A 70 -5.20 -9.21 -9.34
C PRO A 70 -4.16 -10.32 -9.48
N SER A 71 -4.33 -11.22 -10.44
CA SER A 71 -3.45 -12.35 -10.75
C SER A 71 -2.27 -11.99 -11.65
N LYS A 72 -2.27 -10.80 -12.26
CA LYS A 72 -1.21 -10.36 -13.20
C LYS A 72 -0.44 -9.13 -12.75
N SER A 73 -1.00 -8.37 -11.82
CA SER A 73 -0.29 -7.27 -11.20
C SER A 73 0.61 -7.81 -10.10
N GLY A 74 1.92 -7.84 -10.34
CA GLY A 74 2.92 -8.27 -9.36
C GLY A 74 3.07 -7.34 -8.16
N SER A 75 2.14 -6.40 -7.96
CA SER A 75 2.13 -5.38 -6.92
C SER A 75 0.99 -5.63 -5.93
N LEU A 76 1.29 -5.50 -4.64
CA LEU A 76 0.33 -5.77 -3.57
C LEU A 76 -0.80 -4.75 -3.56
N VAL A 77 -0.46 -3.47 -3.75
CA VAL A 77 -1.45 -2.40 -3.76
C VAL A 77 -2.38 -2.53 -4.96
N ALA A 78 -1.85 -2.98 -6.11
CA ALA A 78 -2.70 -3.29 -7.25
C ALA A 78 -3.73 -4.38 -6.93
N TYR A 79 -3.32 -5.46 -6.24
CA TYR A 79 -4.24 -6.47 -5.77
C TYR A 79 -5.31 -5.89 -4.83
N VAL A 80 -4.89 -5.08 -3.85
CA VAL A 80 -5.78 -4.44 -2.86
C VAL A 80 -6.86 -3.60 -3.55
N ILE A 81 -6.44 -2.79 -4.52
CA ILE A 81 -7.34 -1.93 -5.31
C ILE A 81 -8.28 -2.77 -6.18
N SER A 82 -7.76 -3.82 -6.82
CA SER A 82 -8.55 -4.70 -7.69
C SER A 82 -9.66 -5.46 -6.95
N VAL A 83 -9.45 -5.83 -5.69
CA VAL A 83 -10.47 -6.51 -4.87
C VAL A 83 -11.31 -5.54 -4.03
N HIS A 84 -10.96 -4.25 -4.03
CA HIS A 84 -11.73 -3.22 -3.33
C HIS A 84 -13.15 -3.10 -3.89
N GLY A 85 -14.14 -2.96 -3.01
CA GLY A 85 -15.56 -2.92 -3.39
C GLY A 85 -16.16 -4.29 -3.73
N THR A 86 -15.40 -5.38 -3.58
CA THR A 86 -15.91 -6.76 -3.64
C THR A 86 -16.04 -7.36 -2.25
N ASP A 87 -16.73 -8.50 -2.12
CA ASP A 87 -16.78 -9.28 -0.86
C ASP A 87 -15.41 -9.78 -0.36
N LYS A 88 -14.36 -9.65 -1.18
CA LYS A 88 -12.97 -10.00 -0.83
C LYS A 88 -12.08 -8.77 -0.68
N ALA A 89 -12.65 -7.64 -0.28
CA ALA A 89 -11.91 -6.41 -0.05
C ALA A 89 -10.71 -6.66 0.85
N ALA A 90 -9.53 -6.26 0.36
CA ALA A 90 -8.28 -6.52 1.05
C ALA A 90 -8.03 -5.58 2.25
N LEU A 91 -8.65 -4.40 2.18
CA LEU A 91 -8.69 -3.43 3.27
C LEU A 91 -10.15 -3.22 3.63
N THR A 92 -10.42 -3.19 4.92
CA THR A 92 -11.73 -2.76 5.44
C THR A 92 -11.85 -1.24 5.39
N GLY A 93 -13.08 -0.71 5.49
CA GLY A 93 -13.30 0.74 5.56
C GLY A 93 -12.54 1.40 6.73
N ALA A 94 -12.42 0.71 7.87
CA ALA A 94 -11.65 1.20 9.02
C ALA A 94 -10.13 1.26 8.73
N GLU A 95 -9.59 0.29 7.99
CA GLU A 95 -8.19 0.30 7.56
C GLU A 95 -7.91 1.41 6.55
N ILE A 96 -8.83 1.67 5.62
CA ILE A 96 -8.72 2.77 4.67
C ILE A 96 -8.74 4.12 5.40
N ASP A 97 -9.63 4.29 6.40
CA ASP A 97 -9.70 5.50 7.20
C ASP A 97 -8.42 5.74 8.00
N ALA A 98 -7.90 4.70 8.68
CA ALA A 98 -6.64 4.76 9.40
C ALA A 98 -5.43 5.07 8.49
N LEU A 99 -5.38 4.47 7.29
CA LEU A 99 -4.36 4.79 6.29
C LEU A 99 -4.49 6.23 5.80
N LYS A 100 -5.71 6.70 5.54
CA LYS A 100 -5.97 8.08 5.10
C LYS A 100 -5.53 9.10 6.14
N GLU A 101 -5.86 8.87 7.41
CA GLU A 101 -5.37 9.69 8.52
C GLU A 101 -3.84 9.66 8.59
N TRP A 102 -3.25 8.47 8.53
CA TRP A 102 -1.79 8.32 8.56
C TRP A 102 -1.12 9.06 7.39
N PHE A 103 -1.56 8.86 6.14
CA PHE A 103 -1.05 9.60 4.98
C PHE A 103 -1.19 11.12 5.12
N GLY A 104 -2.27 11.59 5.76
CA GLY A 104 -2.42 13.00 6.13
C GLY A 104 -1.32 13.48 7.08
N THR A 105 -0.95 12.67 8.07
CA THR A 105 0.11 13.01 9.03
C THR A 105 1.52 12.99 8.45
N ILE A 106 1.87 12.00 7.60
CA ILE A 106 3.18 11.97 6.93
C ILE A 106 3.30 13.01 5.81
N GLY A 107 2.19 13.38 5.15
CA GLY A 107 2.16 14.46 4.16
C GLY A 107 2.40 15.85 4.78
N ASP A 108 1.82 16.12 5.95
CA ASP A 108 2.03 17.36 6.71
C ASP A 108 3.47 17.46 7.24
N ASN A 109 4.04 16.34 7.70
CA ASN A 109 5.40 16.30 8.25
C ASN A 109 6.50 16.59 7.22
N LYS A 110 6.23 16.46 5.91
CA LYS A 110 7.15 16.85 4.83
C LYS A 110 7.27 18.39 4.68
N SER A 111 6.32 19.16 5.22
CA SER A 111 6.30 20.63 5.15
C SER A 111 6.93 21.33 6.36
N LYS A 112 7.46 20.58 7.34
CA LYS A 112 8.05 21.10 8.60
C LYS A 112 9.57 20.88 8.72
N ALA A 113 10.22 20.41 7.66
CA ALA A 113 11.68 20.36 7.57
C ALA A 113 12.18 21.50 6.67
N ASP A 114 12.08 22.74 7.16
CA ASP A 114 12.83 23.90 6.67
C ASP A 114 13.68 24.45 7.83
#